data_AF-A0AA38RWH3-F1
#
_entry.id   AF-A0AA38RWH3-F1
#
_cell.length_a   1.000
_cell.length_b   1.000
_cell.length_c   1.000
_cell.angle_alpha   90.00
_cell.angle_beta   90.00
_cell.angle_gamma   90.00
#
_symmetry.space_group_name_H-M   'P 1'
#
loop_
_entity.id
_entity.type
_entity.pdbx_description
1 polymer ?
#
loop_
_entity_poly.entity_id
_entity_poly.type
_entity_poly.pdbx_seq_one_letter_code
_entity_poly.pdbx_strand_id
1 'polypeptide(L)'
;YQAWQPIDTNITAKGTKAPYYGSIAVAAFIGPVTTSPVSIAQIPLNSSTEAAYAAYVAGPSSSSPAGAARTLTRIAVLNMNSYNSTVGGEGLAPLPAGELLPRPGRNYTFDLGVAAVGKTAFVRRLWANGSDAITGITWDGWSYNFELDEGRPVRLGNVTVGERVKVARDGSVTVSVPDSSAVVLDFGRGAGCKRKREEVVGSL
;
A
#
# COMPACT_ATOMS: atom_id res chain seq x y z
N TYR A 1 9.81 -8.95 16.46
CA TYR A 1 9.94 -7.90 15.43
C TYR A 1 9.47 -6.57 16.01
N GLN A 2 10.24 -5.51 15.80
CA GLN A 2 9.92 -4.15 16.26
C GLN A 2 9.85 -3.21 15.06
N ALA A 3 9.02 -2.17 15.14
CA ALA A 3 8.86 -1.20 14.06
C ALA A 3 10.03 -0.19 13.99
N TRP A 4 10.71 0.05 15.10
CA TRP A 4 11.79 1.02 15.20
C TRP A 4 12.81 0.59 16.24
N GLN A 5 14.04 1.08 16.11
CA GLN A 5 15.12 0.91 17.07
C GLN A 5 15.66 2.30 17.46
N PRO A 6 15.57 2.72 18.73
CA PRO A 6 16.01 4.06 19.17
C PRO A 6 17.53 4.26 19.21
N ILE A 7 18.27 3.19 19.50
CA ILE A 7 19.71 3.21 19.79
C ILE A 7 20.41 2.07 19.07
N ASP A 8 21.70 2.20 18.76
CA ASP A 8 22.48 1.07 18.28
C ASP A 8 22.67 0.04 19.40
N THR A 9 22.61 -1.24 19.04
CA THR A 9 23.01 -2.35 19.91
C THR A 9 24.03 -3.22 19.18
N ASN A 10 24.59 -4.20 19.89
CA ASN A 10 25.49 -5.19 19.32
C ASN A 10 24.83 -6.12 18.28
N ILE A 11 23.50 -6.09 18.13
CA ILE A 11 22.75 -6.97 17.21
C ILE A 11 21.81 -6.22 16.26
N THR A 12 21.58 -4.92 16.46
CA THR A 12 20.73 -4.14 15.56
C THR A 12 21.08 -2.65 15.59
N ALA A 13 21.17 -2.03 14.42
CA ALA A 13 21.39 -0.59 14.30
C ALA A 13 20.13 0.20 14.66
N LYS A 14 20.31 1.43 15.12
CA LYS A 14 19.25 2.44 15.23
C LYS A 14 18.51 2.58 13.89
N GLY A 15 17.21 2.85 13.96
CA GLY A 15 16.42 3.30 12.82
C GLY A 15 15.08 2.60 12.64
N THR A 16 14.34 3.07 11.64
CA THR A 16 13.05 2.51 11.22
C THR A 16 13.25 1.13 10.61
N LYS A 17 12.42 0.17 10.99
CA LYS A 17 12.50 -1.23 10.53
C LYS A 17 11.33 -1.58 9.63
N ALA A 18 11.48 -2.63 8.83
CA ALA A 18 10.46 -3.07 7.87
C ALA A 18 9.02 -3.17 8.44
N PRO A 19 8.78 -3.66 9.68
CA PRO A 19 7.42 -3.71 10.24
C PRO A 19 6.71 -2.34 10.38
N TYR A 20 7.46 -1.24 10.45
CA TYR A 20 6.88 0.11 10.47
C TYR A 20 6.07 0.39 9.20
N TYR A 21 6.59 -0.01 8.04
CA TYR A 21 5.93 0.20 6.76
C TYR A 21 4.68 -0.68 6.61
N GLY A 22 4.69 -1.89 7.18
CA GLY A 22 3.48 -2.70 7.32
C GLY A 22 2.40 -1.96 8.13
N SER A 23 2.79 -1.30 9.21
CA SER A 23 1.87 -0.49 10.03
C SER A 23 1.32 0.71 9.25
N ILE A 24 2.15 1.38 8.45
CA ILE A 24 1.70 2.46 7.54
C ILE A 24 0.69 1.91 6.52
N ALA A 25 0.98 0.78 5.89
CA ALA A 25 0.09 0.15 4.90
C ALA A 25 -1.28 -0.18 5.51
N VAL A 26 -1.29 -0.76 6.71
CA VAL A 26 -2.52 -1.06 7.47
C VAL A 26 -3.27 0.22 7.82
N ALA A 27 -2.59 1.23 8.38
CA ALA A 27 -3.23 2.51 8.70
C ALA A 27 -3.82 3.19 7.46
N ALA A 28 -3.14 3.12 6.33
CA ALA A 28 -3.61 3.64 5.05
C ALA A 28 -4.81 2.84 4.47
N PHE A 29 -4.86 1.53 4.72
CA PHE A 29 -5.96 0.64 4.35
C PHE A 29 -7.20 0.82 5.24
N ILE A 30 -7.01 1.05 6.54
CA ILE A 30 -8.10 1.30 7.50
C ILE A 30 -8.60 2.74 7.35
N GLY A 31 -7.71 3.73 7.26
CA GLY A 31 -8.06 5.15 7.10
C GLY A 31 -8.61 5.78 8.38
N PRO A 32 -9.24 6.96 8.29
CA PRO A 32 -9.65 7.74 9.47
C PRO A 32 -10.90 7.16 10.12
N VAL A 33 -10.71 6.21 11.05
CA VAL A 33 -11.82 5.55 11.77
C VAL A 33 -12.62 6.49 12.68
N THR A 34 -12.00 7.59 13.12
CA THR A 34 -12.64 8.60 13.97
C THR A 34 -13.66 9.43 13.20
N THR A 35 -13.51 9.57 11.89
CA THR A 35 -14.45 10.33 11.04
C THR A 35 -15.50 9.45 10.40
N SER A 36 -15.21 8.17 10.17
CA SER A 36 -16.14 7.24 9.54
C SER A 36 -15.86 5.80 9.97
N PRO A 37 -16.86 5.08 10.51
CA PRO A 37 -16.71 3.67 10.84
C PRO A 37 -16.30 2.82 9.63
N VAL A 38 -15.34 1.93 9.84
CA VAL A 38 -14.78 1.03 8.81
C VAL A 38 -15.12 -0.40 9.16
N SER A 39 -15.59 -1.16 8.16
CA SER A 39 -15.79 -2.61 8.26
C SER A 39 -14.86 -3.30 7.28
N ILE A 40 -14.19 -4.36 7.74
CA ILE A 40 -13.20 -5.09 6.96
C ILE A 40 -13.73 -6.50 6.71
N ALA A 41 -13.66 -6.95 5.46
CA ALA A 41 -13.95 -8.32 5.06
C ALA A 41 -12.69 -8.96 4.47
N GLN A 42 -12.40 -10.20 4.85
CA GLN A 42 -11.39 -10.99 4.16
C GLN A 42 -11.94 -11.46 2.80
N ILE A 43 -11.11 -11.38 1.76
CA ILE A 43 -11.39 -11.96 0.45
C ILE A 43 -10.64 -13.31 0.41
N PRO A 44 -11.34 -14.45 0.34
CA PRO A 44 -10.69 -15.75 0.29
C PRO A 44 -9.81 -15.88 -0.97
N LEU A 45 -8.59 -16.37 -0.78
CA LEU A 45 -7.66 -16.72 -1.86
C LEU A 45 -7.25 -18.19 -1.68
N ASN A 46 -6.78 -18.81 -2.77
CA ASN A 46 -6.47 -20.25 -2.79
C ASN A 46 -5.08 -20.60 -2.24
N SER A 47 -4.27 -19.60 -1.85
CA SER A 47 -2.91 -19.79 -1.35
C SER A 47 -2.75 -19.22 0.05
N SER A 48 -2.00 -19.90 0.91
CA SER A 48 -1.61 -19.42 2.24
C SER A 48 -0.53 -18.32 2.19
N THR A 49 0.16 -18.17 1.06
CA THR A 49 1.16 -17.11 0.84
C THR A 49 0.54 -15.84 0.25
N GLU A 50 -0.78 -15.74 0.24
CA GLU A 50 -1.51 -14.61 -0.35
C GLU A 50 -2.66 -14.22 0.58
N ALA A 51 -2.91 -12.92 0.72
CA ALA A 51 -4.02 -12.43 1.52
C ALA A 51 -4.66 -11.20 0.87
N ALA A 52 -5.98 -11.11 0.90
CA ALA A 52 -6.71 -9.96 0.41
C ALA A 52 -7.83 -9.56 1.35
N TYR A 53 -8.09 -8.25 1.42
CA TYR A 53 -9.06 -7.65 2.32
C TYR A 53 -9.78 -6.48 1.63
N ALA A 54 -11.07 -6.34 1.88
CA ALA A 54 -11.88 -5.22 1.47
C ALA A 54 -12.25 -4.34 2.67
N ALA A 55 -12.12 -3.02 2.53
CA ALA A 55 -12.55 -2.05 3.52
C ALA A 55 -13.74 -1.23 3.01
N TYR A 56 -14.82 -1.30 3.78
CA TYR A 56 -16.08 -0.61 3.54
C TYR A 56 -16.26 0.51 4.56
N VAL A 57 -16.69 1.68 4.09
CA VAL A 57 -16.89 2.86 4.94
C VAL A 57 -18.38 3.21 4.96
N ALA A 58 -18.90 3.50 6.16
CA ALA A 58 -20.28 3.97 6.32
C ALA A 58 -20.46 5.35 5.68
N GLY A 59 -21.60 5.56 5.02
CA GLY A 59 -21.92 6.87 4.44
C GLY A 59 -22.16 7.95 5.51
N PRO A 60 -21.94 9.24 5.19
CA PRO A 60 -22.09 10.34 6.15
C PRO A 60 -23.52 10.52 6.70
N SER A 61 -24.54 9.90 6.09
CA SER A 61 -25.94 10.01 6.53
C SER A 61 -26.38 8.89 7.48
N SER A 62 -25.51 7.96 7.89
CA SER A 62 -25.92 6.86 8.76
C SER A 62 -25.77 7.23 10.23
N SER A 63 -26.87 7.63 10.86
CA SER A 63 -26.95 7.87 12.31
C SER A 63 -26.96 6.59 13.15
N SER A 64 -27.06 5.41 12.53
CA SER A 64 -27.01 4.10 13.18
C SER A 64 -25.85 3.23 12.65
N PRO A 65 -24.91 2.79 13.51
CA PRO A 65 -23.74 1.99 13.11
C PRO A 65 -24.10 0.61 12.53
N ALA A 66 -25.26 0.05 12.90
CA ALA A 66 -25.62 -1.34 12.62
C ALA A 66 -26.39 -1.53 11.29
N GLY A 67 -27.01 -0.49 10.75
CA GLY A 67 -27.84 -0.56 9.52
C GLY A 67 -27.38 0.32 8.36
N ALA A 68 -26.25 1.02 8.53
CA ALA A 68 -25.69 1.91 7.51
C ALA A 68 -25.34 1.16 6.22
N ALA A 69 -25.80 1.66 5.08
CA ALA A 69 -25.24 1.29 3.78
C ALA A 69 -23.75 1.66 3.76
N ARG A 70 -22.89 0.69 3.43
CA ARG A 70 -21.44 0.86 3.40
C ARG A 70 -20.95 0.78 1.97
N THR A 71 -20.00 1.65 1.64
CA THR A 71 -19.40 1.72 0.30
C THR A 71 -18.02 1.10 0.34
N LEU A 72 -17.70 0.23 -0.61
CA LEU A 72 -16.33 -0.26 -0.80
C LEU A 72 -15.42 0.94 -1.11
N THR A 73 -14.41 1.14 -0.27
CA THR A 73 -13.44 2.23 -0.48
C THR A 73 -12.07 1.73 -0.85
N ARG A 74 -11.65 0.58 -0.31
CA ARG A 74 -10.30 0.06 -0.50
C ARG A 74 -10.27 -1.45 -0.59
N ILE A 75 -9.31 -1.96 -1.35
CA ILE A 75 -8.91 -3.37 -1.37
C ILE A 75 -7.42 -3.43 -1.09
N ALA A 76 -7.01 -4.24 -0.12
CA ALA A 76 -5.61 -4.57 0.13
C ALA A 76 -5.31 -5.97 -0.40
N VAL A 77 -4.12 -6.15 -0.98
CA VAL A 77 -3.60 -7.44 -1.42
C VAL A 77 -2.15 -7.57 -1.00
N LEU A 78 -1.81 -8.69 -0.39
CA LEU A 78 -0.47 -9.04 0.05
C LEU A 78 -0.03 -10.29 -0.71
N ASN A 79 1.09 -10.20 -1.41
CA ASN A 79 1.75 -11.34 -2.02
C ASN A 79 2.99 -11.67 -1.19
N MET A 80 2.91 -12.73 -0.39
CA MET A 80 3.93 -13.16 0.56
C MET A 80 4.82 -14.29 0.01
N ASN A 81 4.72 -14.60 -1.28
CA ASN A 81 5.71 -15.47 -1.92
C ASN A 81 7.09 -14.83 -1.79
N SER A 82 8.08 -15.60 -1.37
CA SER A 82 9.41 -15.07 -1.06
C SER A 82 10.17 -14.73 -2.33
N TYR A 83 10.79 -13.57 -2.35
CA TYR A 83 11.75 -13.16 -3.37
C TYR A 83 12.92 -12.47 -2.68
N ASN A 84 14.10 -13.08 -2.72
CA ASN A 84 15.29 -12.52 -2.10
C ASN A 84 16.13 -11.81 -3.16
N SER A 85 16.67 -10.66 -2.78
CA SER A 85 17.44 -9.79 -3.67
C SER A 85 18.87 -9.57 -3.19
N THR A 86 19.24 -10.17 -2.06
CA THR A 86 20.55 -9.99 -1.41
C THR A 86 21.31 -11.28 -1.22
N VAL A 87 22.64 -11.17 -1.19
CA VAL A 87 23.54 -12.30 -0.93
C VAL A 87 23.30 -12.80 0.50
N GLY A 88 23.07 -14.10 0.64
CA GLY A 88 22.86 -14.74 1.94
C GLY A 88 21.55 -14.36 2.65
N GLY A 89 20.70 -13.50 2.06
CA GLY A 89 19.46 -13.05 2.70
C GLY A 89 19.65 -12.04 3.82
N GLU A 90 20.82 -11.40 3.91
CA GLU A 90 21.19 -10.46 4.98
C GLU A 90 20.70 -9.02 4.73
N GLY A 91 20.15 -8.73 3.55
CA GLY A 91 19.54 -7.44 3.23
C GLY A 91 20.51 -6.29 2.95
N LEU A 92 21.83 -6.54 3.08
CA LEU A 92 22.87 -5.51 3.00
C LEU A 92 23.53 -5.40 1.63
N ALA A 93 23.73 -6.54 0.95
CA ALA A 93 24.47 -6.60 -0.31
C ALA A 93 23.58 -7.19 -1.40
N PRO A 94 23.30 -6.48 -2.50
CA PRO A 94 22.48 -7.02 -3.59
C PRO A 94 23.14 -8.25 -4.22
N LEU A 95 22.33 -9.16 -4.75
CA LEU A 95 22.82 -10.29 -5.54
C LEU A 95 23.61 -9.78 -6.76
N PRO A 96 24.66 -10.50 -7.20
CA PRO A 96 25.34 -10.22 -8.46
C PRO A 96 24.36 -10.16 -9.62
N ALA A 97 24.60 -9.30 -10.61
CA ALA A 97 23.67 -9.07 -11.72
C ALA A 97 23.31 -10.34 -12.51
N GLY A 98 24.21 -11.33 -12.58
CA GLY A 98 23.96 -12.62 -13.23
C GLY A 98 23.09 -13.59 -12.41
N GLU A 99 22.89 -13.31 -11.12
CA GLU A 99 22.12 -14.14 -10.17
C GLU A 99 20.76 -13.51 -9.82
N LEU A 100 20.58 -12.22 -10.11
CA LEU A 100 19.32 -11.53 -9.87
C LEU A 100 18.28 -11.91 -10.94
N LEU A 101 17.42 -12.87 -10.60
CA LEU A 101 16.31 -13.27 -11.47
C LEU A 101 15.21 -12.19 -11.48
N PRO A 102 14.48 -12.02 -12.60
CA PRO A 102 13.32 -11.14 -12.65
C PRO A 102 12.32 -11.51 -11.54
N ARG A 103 11.90 -10.51 -10.77
CA ARG A 103 10.95 -10.70 -9.67
C ARG A 103 9.59 -11.17 -10.21
N PRO A 104 9.12 -12.37 -9.84
CA PRO A 104 7.80 -12.83 -10.25
C PRO A 104 6.70 -11.94 -9.69
N GLY A 105 5.52 -12.01 -10.30
CA GLY A 105 4.34 -11.32 -9.82
C GLY A 105 3.07 -11.99 -10.27
N ARG A 106 1.99 -11.65 -9.57
CA ARG A 106 0.66 -12.23 -9.80
C ARG A 106 -0.34 -11.13 -10.11
N ASN A 107 -1.28 -11.43 -10.99
CA ASN A 107 -2.39 -10.55 -11.28
C ASN A 107 -3.57 -10.93 -10.39
N TYR A 108 -4.05 -9.95 -9.63
CA TYR A 108 -5.22 -10.09 -8.78
C TYR A 108 -6.38 -9.34 -9.43
N THR A 109 -7.45 -10.07 -9.74
CA THR A 109 -8.65 -9.52 -10.37
C THR A 109 -9.81 -9.59 -9.39
N PHE A 110 -10.47 -8.46 -9.18
CA PHE A 110 -11.64 -8.32 -8.31
C PHE A 110 -12.85 -7.93 -9.13
N ASP A 111 -13.97 -8.64 -8.96
CA ASP A 111 -15.25 -8.24 -9.50
C ASP A 111 -15.92 -7.23 -8.55
N LEU A 112 -16.15 -6.02 -9.05
CA LEU A 112 -16.84 -4.95 -8.33
C LEU A 112 -18.26 -4.71 -8.83
N GLY A 113 -18.69 -5.49 -9.83
CA GLY A 113 -19.97 -5.36 -10.53
C GLY A 113 -19.99 -4.20 -11.52
N VAL A 114 -20.95 -4.27 -12.46
CA VAL A 114 -21.11 -3.30 -13.54
C VAL A 114 -21.38 -1.86 -13.06
N ALA A 115 -21.92 -1.69 -11.84
CA ALA A 115 -22.13 -0.37 -11.22
C ALA A 115 -20.81 0.35 -10.86
N ALA A 116 -19.69 -0.37 -10.83
CA ALA A 116 -18.37 0.20 -10.60
C ALA A 116 -17.61 0.56 -11.89
N VAL A 117 -18.15 0.23 -13.08
CA VAL A 117 -17.51 0.49 -14.38
C VAL A 117 -17.07 1.94 -14.48
N GLY A 118 -15.82 2.16 -14.87
CA GLY A 118 -15.26 3.49 -15.05
C GLY A 118 -14.72 4.16 -13.78
N LYS A 119 -15.01 3.61 -12.59
CA LYS A 119 -14.33 4.05 -11.35
C LYS A 119 -12.83 3.84 -11.50
N THR A 120 -12.06 4.70 -10.85
CA THR A 120 -10.59 4.65 -10.84
C THR A 120 -10.12 4.46 -9.42
N ALA A 121 -9.26 3.47 -9.19
CA ALA A 121 -8.51 3.31 -7.95
C ALA A 121 -7.10 3.90 -8.11
N PHE A 122 -6.64 4.56 -7.06
CA PHE A 122 -5.22 4.82 -6.87
C PHE A 122 -4.55 3.55 -6.33
N VAL A 123 -3.40 3.18 -6.89
CA VAL A 123 -2.60 2.05 -6.42
C VAL A 123 -1.50 2.59 -5.52
N ARG A 124 -1.50 2.16 -4.26
CA ARG A 124 -0.46 2.49 -3.27
C ARG A 124 0.30 1.22 -2.92
N ARG A 125 1.63 1.23 -3.01
CA ARG A 125 2.45 0.02 -2.89
C ARG A 125 3.28 0.03 -1.61
N LEU A 126 3.30 -1.09 -0.90
CA LEU A 126 4.37 -1.43 0.03
C LEU A 126 5.43 -2.18 -0.77
N TRP A 127 6.62 -1.60 -0.86
CA TRP A 127 7.67 -2.07 -1.77
C TRP A 127 9.02 -2.13 -1.08
N ALA A 128 9.81 -3.14 -1.42
CA ALA A 128 11.24 -3.26 -1.15
C ALA A 128 11.84 -4.12 -2.28
N ASN A 129 13.17 -4.23 -2.38
CA ASN A 129 13.80 -5.06 -3.42
C ASN A 129 13.52 -6.56 -3.27
N GLY A 130 13.30 -7.04 -2.04
CA GLY A 130 12.97 -8.43 -1.73
C GLY A 130 12.48 -8.61 -0.29
N SER A 131 12.12 -9.84 0.08
CA SER A 131 11.73 -10.22 1.45
C SER A 131 12.86 -10.09 2.47
N ASP A 132 14.09 -10.16 2.01
CA ASP A 132 15.32 -10.05 2.79
C ASP A 132 15.83 -8.60 2.92
N ALA A 133 15.21 -7.63 2.24
CA ALA A 133 15.68 -6.26 2.24
C ALA A 133 15.50 -5.58 3.61
N ILE A 134 16.58 -5.03 4.15
CA ILE A 134 16.54 -4.21 5.37
C ILE A 134 16.60 -2.70 5.08
N THR A 135 16.83 -2.34 3.82
CA THR A 135 16.79 -0.95 3.34
C THR A 135 15.92 -0.81 2.07
N GLY A 136 15.67 0.43 1.64
CA GLY A 136 14.92 0.70 0.42
C GLY A 136 13.43 0.34 0.51
N ILE A 137 12.91 0.12 1.73
CA ILE A 137 11.49 -0.11 1.94
C ILE A 137 10.74 1.22 1.76
N THR A 138 9.62 1.18 1.05
CA THR A 138 8.77 2.33 0.80
C THR A 138 7.29 2.03 0.94
N TRP A 139 6.52 3.06 1.28
CA TRP A 139 5.08 3.12 1.12
C TRP A 139 4.70 4.19 0.11
N ASP A 140 4.17 3.80 -1.05
CA ASP A 140 3.84 4.70 -2.18
C ASP A 140 4.98 5.69 -2.50
N GLY A 141 6.20 5.14 -2.49
CA GLY A 141 7.47 5.82 -2.74
C GLY A 141 8.04 6.65 -1.58
N TRP A 142 7.38 6.70 -0.42
CA TRP A 142 7.95 7.32 0.77
C TRP A 142 8.74 6.31 1.60
N SER A 143 9.99 6.65 1.89
CA SER A 143 10.84 5.95 2.84
C SER A 143 10.98 6.77 4.14
N TYR A 144 11.12 6.06 5.24
CA TYR A 144 11.40 6.57 6.57
C TYR A 144 12.67 5.91 7.13
N ASN A 145 13.53 5.38 6.26
CA ASN A 145 14.80 4.82 6.67
C ASN A 145 15.65 5.89 7.37
N PHE A 146 16.27 5.51 8.47
CA PHE A 146 16.98 6.45 9.33
C PHE A 146 18.20 7.06 8.62
N GLU A 147 18.81 6.27 7.73
CA GLU A 147 20.00 6.62 6.97
C GLU A 147 19.74 7.65 5.88
N LEU A 148 18.47 7.89 5.51
CA LEU A 148 18.10 8.87 4.48
C LEU A 148 17.92 10.29 5.05
N ASP A 149 17.19 10.41 6.16
CA ASP A 149 16.93 11.71 6.82
C ASP A 149 16.48 11.52 8.28
N GLU A 150 17.20 10.70 9.05
CA GLU A 150 16.95 10.45 10.48
C GLU A 150 15.53 9.96 10.80
N GLY A 151 14.89 9.28 9.84
CA GLY A 151 13.53 8.75 9.97
C GLY A 151 12.43 9.69 9.50
N ARG A 152 12.78 10.91 9.04
CA ARG A 152 11.84 11.80 8.35
C ARG A 152 11.45 11.21 6.98
N PRO A 153 10.26 11.57 6.45
CA PRO A 153 9.80 11.07 5.16
C PRO A 153 10.66 11.58 4.01
N VAL A 154 11.29 10.65 3.28
CA VAL A 154 12.05 10.92 2.05
C VAL A 154 11.36 10.25 0.87
N ARG A 155 11.12 11.03 -0.20
CA ARG A 155 10.54 10.50 -1.44
C ARG A 155 11.63 9.86 -2.28
N LEU A 156 11.53 8.57 -2.57
CA LEU A 156 12.45 7.90 -3.48
C LEU A 156 12.06 8.18 -4.94
N GLY A 157 13.04 8.48 -5.79
CA GLY A 157 12.84 8.78 -7.20
C GLY A 157 12.84 7.56 -8.13
N ASN A 158 13.28 6.41 -7.65
CA ASN A 158 13.47 5.17 -8.42
C ASN A 158 12.36 4.12 -8.16
N VAL A 159 11.17 4.57 -7.77
CA VAL A 159 10.03 3.71 -7.43
C VAL A 159 8.75 4.23 -8.11
N THR A 160 7.91 3.31 -8.56
CA THR A 160 6.63 3.64 -9.21
C THR A 160 5.68 4.28 -8.22
N VAL A 161 5.10 5.43 -8.59
CA VAL A 161 4.16 6.20 -7.77
C VAL A 161 3.06 6.80 -8.62
N GLY A 162 1.91 7.11 -8.00
CA GLY A 162 0.79 7.75 -8.69
C GLY A 162 0.07 6.84 -9.70
N GLU A 163 0.30 5.54 -9.60
CA GLU A 163 -0.34 4.52 -10.42
C GLU A 163 -1.86 4.50 -10.20
N ARG A 164 -2.59 4.22 -11.29
CA ARG A 164 -4.04 4.16 -11.30
C ARG A 164 -4.50 2.96 -12.10
N VAL A 165 -5.56 2.32 -11.62
CA VAL A 165 -6.27 1.25 -12.35
C VAL A 165 -7.73 1.62 -12.49
N LYS A 166 -8.32 1.32 -13.64
CA LYS A 166 -9.71 1.61 -13.94
C LYS A 166 -10.52 0.32 -13.93
N VAL A 167 -11.74 0.38 -13.40
CA VAL A 167 -12.69 -0.72 -13.47
C VAL A 167 -13.12 -0.89 -14.94
N ALA A 168 -12.87 -2.08 -15.48
CA ALA A 168 -13.17 -2.48 -16.84
C ALA A 168 -14.69 -2.56 -17.08
N ARG A 169 -15.09 -2.78 -18.34
CA ARG A 169 -16.50 -2.78 -18.76
C ARG A 169 -17.31 -3.94 -18.18
N ASP A 170 -16.65 -5.03 -17.85
CA ASP A 170 -17.23 -6.20 -17.20
C ASP A 170 -17.39 -6.02 -15.68
N GLY A 171 -16.97 -4.86 -15.12
CA GLY A 171 -17.02 -4.60 -13.68
C GLY A 171 -15.77 -5.07 -12.93
N SER A 172 -14.78 -5.63 -13.60
CA SER A 172 -13.55 -6.13 -12.98
C SER A 172 -12.48 -5.04 -12.83
N VAL A 173 -11.60 -5.21 -11.84
CA VAL A 173 -10.36 -4.43 -11.71
C VAL A 173 -9.20 -5.38 -11.45
N THR A 174 -8.10 -5.20 -12.18
CA THR A 174 -6.90 -6.03 -12.07
C THR A 174 -5.71 -5.20 -11.63
N VAL A 175 -4.91 -5.75 -10.72
CA VAL A 175 -3.62 -5.18 -10.29
C VAL A 175 -2.54 -6.25 -10.26
N SER A 176 -1.35 -5.91 -10.76
CA SER A 176 -0.17 -6.78 -10.65
C SER A 176 0.57 -6.50 -9.34
N VAL A 177 0.84 -7.56 -8.59
CA VAL A 177 1.54 -7.51 -7.29
C VAL A 177 2.71 -8.49 -7.31
N PRO A 178 3.95 -7.96 -7.37
CA PRO A 178 5.16 -8.76 -7.28
C PRO A 178 5.28 -9.53 -5.96
N ASP A 179 5.97 -10.66 -5.99
CA ASP A 179 6.25 -11.51 -4.83
C ASP A 179 6.95 -10.70 -3.73
N SER A 180 6.62 -10.87 -2.45
CA SER A 180 7.14 -10.08 -1.32
C SER A 180 6.79 -8.59 -1.37
N SER A 181 5.59 -8.26 -1.84
CA SER A 181 5.06 -6.89 -1.87
C SER A 181 3.58 -6.84 -1.54
N ALA A 182 3.05 -5.65 -1.29
CA ALA A 182 1.62 -5.44 -1.08
C ALA A 182 1.11 -4.20 -1.78
N VAL A 183 -0.19 -4.17 -2.07
CA VAL A 183 -0.87 -3.02 -2.67
C VAL A 183 -2.17 -2.70 -1.95
N VAL A 184 -2.52 -1.42 -1.93
CA VAL A 184 -3.86 -0.94 -1.59
C VAL A 184 -4.43 -0.19 -2.78
N LEU A 185 -5.53 -0.72 -3.32
CA LEU A 185 -6.40 -0.03 -4.26
C LEU A 185 -7.31 0.90 -3.46
N ASP A 186 -7.31 2.19 -3.79
CA ASP A 186 -8.12 3.21 -3.12
C ASP A 186 -9.06 3.91 -4.09
N PHE A 187 -10.36 3.62 -3.94
CA PHE A 187 -11.46 4.17 -4.72
C PHE A 187 -12.07 5.44 -4.09
N GLY A 188 -11.71 5.76 -2.85
CA GLY A 188 -12.30 6.87 -2.07
C GLY A 188 -11.71 8.24 -2.37
N ARG A 189 -10.47 8.31 -2.87
CA ARG A 189 -9.79 9.59 -3.18
C ARG A 189 -10.38 10.35 -4.39
N GLY A 190 -11.31 9.76 -5.14
CA GLY A 190 -11.95 10.39 -6.31
C GLY A 190 -12.95 11.51 -5.99
N ALA A 191 -13.48 11.57 -4.77
CA ALA A 191 -14.47 12.58 -4.38
C ALA A 191 -13.89 13.81 -3.65
N GLY A 192 -12.69 13.69 -3.05
CA GLY A 192 -12.21 14.64 -2.04
C GLY A 192 -11.05 15.55 -2.45
N CYS A 193 -10.44 15.39 -3.63
CA CYS A 193 -9.31 16.23 -4.06
C CYS A 193 -9.67 17.10 -5.27
N LYS A 194 -10.73 17.90 -5.14
CA LYS A 194 -10.80 19.16 -5.91
C LYS A 194 -9.84 20.11 -5.21
N ARG A 195 -8.64 20.30 -5.76
CA ARG A 195 -7.82 21.47 -5.38
C ARG A 195 -8.69 22.70 -5.55
N LYS A 196 -9.00 23.38 -4.46
CA LYS A 196 -9.55 24.74 -4.51
C LYS A 196 -8.43 25.58 -5.15
N ARG A 197 -8.56 25.93 -6.43
CA ARG A 197 -7.74 27.01 -6.99
C ARG A 197 -8.21 28.27 -6.25
N GLU A 198 -7.34 28.85 -5.45
CA GLU A 198 -7.52 30.24 -5.02
C GLU A 198 -7.41 31.11 -6.27
N GLU A 199 -8.55 31.61 -6.74
CA GLU A 199 -8.58 32.80 -7.59
C GLU A 199 -8.19 33.98 -6.72
N VAL A 200 -6.96 34.46 -6.90
CA VAL A 200 -6.57 35.79 -6.45
C VAL A 200 -7.30 36.78 -7.35
N VAL A 201 -8.46 37.23 -6.91
CA VAL A 201 -9.14 38.39 -7.49
C VAL A 201 -8.38 39.63 -6.98
N GLY A 202 -7.42 40.08 -7.78
CA GLY A 202 -6.84 41.41 -7.63
C GLY A 202 -7.93 42.46 -7.85
N SER A 203 -8.24 43.20 -6.80
CA SER A 203 -9.07 44.40 -6.90
C SER A 203 -8.18 45.56 -7.35
N LEU A 204 -8.70 46.34 -8.31
CA LEU A 204 -8.11 47.54 -8.92
C LEU A 204 -7.79 48.63 -7.91
#